data_AF-A0A2A5VFN1-F1
#
_entry.id   AF-A0A2A5VFN1-F1
#
_cell.length_a   1.000
_cell.length_b   1.000
_cell.length_c   1.000
_cell.angle_alpha   90.00
_cell.angle_beta   90.00
_cell.angle_gamma   90.00
#
_symmetry.space_group_name_H-M   'P 1'
#
loop_
_entity.id
_entity.type
_entity.pdbx_description
1 polymer ?
#
loop_
_entity_poly.entity_id
_entity_poly.type
_entity_poly.pdbx_seq_one_letter_code
_entity_poly.pdbx_strand_id
1 'polypeptide(L)'
;MRVGILSSGGKDSAYSAWWAQMQGWEIVALITVGIKEKDSMMFQIPGTYISGFQSISMGVPWLPVKSNGVEEMEILELKESLQGKKDNYEVFNEIWPKNIVKPKEIIIYDGKIEIDALVTGALRSDYQKTRIEMMCEEIGVKSFSPLWHKKSLSHMKSILNHGFEIKFISVSCEGLDASW
;
A
#
# COMPACT_ATOMS: atom_id res chain seq x y z
N MET A 1 -14.36 -11.70 5.66
CA MET A 1 -13.75 -11.56 4.32
C MET A 1 -12.25 -11.57 4.47
N ARG A 2 -11.56 -12.16 3.51
CA ARG A 2 -10.11 -12.13 3.37
C ARG A 2 -9.74 -10.95 2.49
N VAL A 3 -8.85 -10.08 2.96
CA VAL A 3 -8.52 -8.85 2.23
C VAL A 3 -7.01 -8.65 2.09
N GLY A 4 -6.61 -8.11 0.94
CA GLY A 4 -5.28 -7.54 0.75
C GLY A 4 -5.34 -6.04 1.01
N ILE A 5 -4.35 -5.48 1.71
CA ILE A 5 -4.27 -4.03 1.91
C ILE A 5 -3.20 -3.47 1.00
N LEU A 6 -3.57 -2.60 0.06
CA LEU A 6 -2.61 -1.83 -0.71
C LEU A 6 -2.01 -0.74 0.19
N SER A 7 -0.77 -0.95 0.60
CA SER A 7 -0.07 -0.15 1.58
C SER A 7 1.20 0.50 1.04
N SER A 8 1.34 1.78 1.35
CA SER A 8 2.50 2.61 0.98
C SER A 8 3.42 2.93 2.16
N GLY A 9 3.11 2.44 3.36
CA GLY A 9 3.77 2.90 4.60
C GLY A 9 3.21 4.21 5.16
N GLY A 10 2.34 4.91 4.41
CA GLY A 10 1.77 6.19 4.80
C GLY A 10 0.59 6.10 5.77
N LYS A 11 0.17 7.26 6.28
CA LYS A 11 -0.95 7.38 7.23
C LYS A 11 -2.27 6.81 6.71
N ASP A 12 -2.56 7.00 5.42
CA ASP A 12 -3.86 6.67 4.84
C ASP A 12 -4.00 5.16 4.64
N SER A 13 -2.94 4.51 4.14
CA SER A 13 -2.89 3.05 4.01
C SER A 13 -2.87 2.34 5.37
N ALA A 14 -2.10 2.85 6.34
CA ALA A 14 -2.11 2.34 7.72
C ALA A 14 -3.50 2.46 8.36
N TYR A 15 -4.19 3.58 8.15
CA TYR A 15 -5.56 3.75 8.64
C TYR A 15 -6.55 2.81 7.94
N SER A 16 -6.41 2.59 6.62
CA SER A 16 -7.23 1.61 5.89
C SER A 16 -7.02 0.19 6.38
N ALA A 17 -5.79 -0.21 6.73
CA ALA A 17 -5.50 -1.50 7.35
C ALA A 17 -6.24 -1.65 8.70
N TRP A 18 -6.11 -0.66 9.58
CA TRP A 18 -6.83 -0.65 10.85
C TRP A 18 -8.35 -0.67 10.67
N TRP A 19 -8.87 0.10 9.72
CA TRP A 19 -10.29 0.11 9.41
C TRP A 19 -10.78 -1.29 9.00
N ALA A 20 -10.03 -1.99 8.14
CA ALA A 20 -10.37 -3.35 7.72
C ALA A 20 -10.34 -4.33 8.89
N GLN A 21 -9.36 -4.21 9.79
CA GLN A 21 -9.28 -5.01 11.01
C GLN A 21 -10.47 -4.74 11.93
N MET A 22 -10.92 -3.49 12.06
CA MET A 22 -12.11 -3.12 12.84
C MET A 22 -13.43 -3.64 12.24
N GLN A 23 -13.45 -3.96 10.94
CA GLN A 23 -14.58 -4.69 10.34
C GLN A 23 -14.57 -6.20 10.68
N GLY A 24 -13.56 -6.69 11.40
CA GLY A 24 -13.35 -8.11 11.66
C GLY A 24 -12.90 -8.88 10.42
N TRP A 25 -12.29 -8.20 9.44
CA TRP A 25 -11.78 -8.85 8.23
C TRP A 25 -10.37 -9.40 8.47
N GLU A 26 -10.07 -10.51 7.80
CA GLU A 26 -8.75 -11.14 7.83
C GLU A 26 -7.84 -10.43 6.82
N ILE A 27 -6.75 -9.84 7.30
CA ILE A 27 -5.74 -9.22 6.44
C ILE A 27 -4.76 -10.32 6.02
N VAL A 28 -4.81 -10.70 4.75
CA VAL A 28 -3.98 -11.78 4.18
C VAL A 28 -2.55 -11.32 3.94
N ALA A 29 -2.38 -10.09 3.44
CA ALA A 29 -1.08 -9.47 3.27
C ALA A 29 -1.19 -7.94 3.18
N LEU A 30 -0.12 -7.25 3.55
CA LEU A 30 0.13 -5.89 3.08
C LEU A 30 0.81 -5.97 1.71
N ILE A 31 0.25 -5.28 0.72
CA ILE A 31 0.74 -5.26 -0.65
C ILE A 31 1.36 -3.89 -0.92
N THR A 32 2.60 -3.83 -1.39
CA THR A 32 3.29 -2.56 -1.64
C THR A 32 3.90 -2.53 -3.02
N VAL A 33 3.55 -1.50 -3.80
CA VAL A 33 4.18 -1.22 -5.08
C VAL A 33 5.38 -0.31 -4.86
N GLY A 34 6.58 -0.83 -5.14
CA GLY A 34 7.84 -0.10 -5.11
C GLY A 34 8.23 0.38 -6.51
N ILE A 35 8.27 1.71 -6.70
CA ILE A 35 8.69 2.35 -7.94
C ILE A 35 10.21 2.53 -7.98
N LYS A 36 10.87 2.13 -9.09
CA LYS A 36 12.34 2.17 -9.23
C LYS A 36 12.93 3.33 -10.02
N GLU A 37 12.28 3.74 -11.10
CA GLU A 37 12.93 4.60 -12.11
C GLU A 37 12.26 5.96 -12.28
N LYS A 38 10.95 5.96 -12.55
CA LYS A 38 10.19 7.18 -12.86
C LYS A 38 9.36 7.65 -11.68
N ASP A 39 8.88 8.88 -11.76
CA ASP A 39 7.81 9.35 -10.89
C ASP A 39 6.50 8.62 -11.21
N SER A 40 5.58 8.57 -10.25
CA SER A 40 4.31 7.87 -10.38
C SER A 40 3.14 8.75 -9.94
N MET A 41 2.13 8.89 -10.80
CA MET A 41 0.85 9.49 -10.41
C MET A 41 0.00 8.53 -9.57
N MET A 42 0.29 7.23 -9.60
CA MET A 42 -0.49 6.18 -8.95
C MET A 42 0.00 5.86 -7.54
N PHE A 43 1.31 5.75 -7.33
CA PHE A 43 1.87 5.16 -6.13
C PHE A 43 2.86 6.09 -5.45
N GLN A 44 2.86 6.04 -4.12
CA GLN A 44 3.84 6.76 -3.31
C GLN A 44 5.22 6.14 -3.51
N ILE A 45 6.24 6.98 -3.65
CA ILE A 45 7.64 6.55 -3.81
C ILE A 45 8.42 6.64 -2.48
N PRO A 46 8.33 7.74 -1.71
CA PRO A 46 9.15 7.89 -0.51
C PRO A 46 8.74 6.92 0.59
N GLY A 47 9.72 6.20 1.13
CA GLY A 47 9.56 5.42 2.37
C GLY A 47 8.69 4.16 2.26
N THR A 48 8.39 3.65 1.07
CA THR A 48 7.47 2.51 0.90
C THR A 48 7.91 1.23 1.61
N TYR A 49 9.22 1.03 1.79
CA TYR A 49 9.78 -0.09 2.55
C TYR A 49 9.32 -0.11 4.03
N ILE A 50 8.84 1.02 4.57
CA ILE A 50 8.23 1.09 5.91
C ILE A 50 7.01 0.16 6.00
N SER A 51 6.29 -0.06 4.89
CA SER A 51 5.19 -1.01 4.87
C SER A 51 5.62 -2.45 5.19
N GLY A 52 6.87 -2.82 4.87
CA GLY A 52 7.43 -4.12 5.26
C GLY A 52 7.73 -4.22 6.76
N PHE A 53 7.99 -3.11 7.44
CA PHE A 53 8.09 -3.11 8.92
C PHE A 53 6.70 -3.08 9.58
N GLN A 54 5.73 -2.41 8.94
CA GLN A 54 4.34 -2.41 9.39
C GLN A 54 3.73 -3.82 9.31
N SER A 55 4.03 -4.59 8.25
CA SER A 55 3.55 -5.98 8.12
C SER A 55 4.06 -6.87 9.26
N ILE A 56 5.35 -6.75 9.63
CA ILE A 56 5.94 -7.44 10.78
C ILE A 56 5.19 -7.07 12.07
N SER A 57 4.98 -5.77 12.29
CA SER A 57 4.30 -5.27 13.50
C SER A 57 2.85 -5.76 13.58
N MET A 58 2.20 -5.93 12.43
CA MET A 58 0.84 -6.47 12.31
C MET A 58 0.80 -8.00 12.35
N GLY A 59 1.94 -8.69 12.27
CA GLY A 59 2.02 -10.15 12.18
C GLY A 59 1.43 -10.72 10.89
N VAL A 60 1.45 -9.97 9.79
CA VAL A 60 0.93 -10.38 8.49
C VAL A 60 2.03 -10.45 7.42
N PRO A 61 1.90 -11.33 6.41
CA PRO A 61 2.81 -11.35 5.27
C PRO A 61 2.87 -10.01 4.51
N TRP A 62 3.99 -9.78 3.84
CA TRP A 62 4.21 -8.66 2.94
C TRP A 62 4.36 -9.14 1.49
N LEU A 63 3.59 -8.54 0.58
CA LEU A 63 3.65 -8.81 -0.85
C LEU A 63 4.29 -7.61 -1.57
N PRO A 64 5.58 -7.68 -1.90
CA PRO A 64 6.25 -6.64 -2.65
C PRO A 64 5.93 -6.73 -4.14
N VAL A 65 5.67 -5.59 -4.78
CA VAL A 65 5.44 -5.47 -6.22
C VAL A 65 6.46 -4.48 -6.78
N LYS A 66 7.18 -4.88 -7.83
CA LYS A 66 8.08 -3.97 -8.55
C LYS A 66 7.34 -3.30 -9.69
N SER A 67 7.56 -2.00 -9.84
CA SER A 67 7.19 -1.25 -11.03
C SER A 67 8.26 -0.22 -11.42
N ASN A 68 8.36 0.08 -12.71
CA ASN A 68 9.22 1.14 -13.23
C ASN A 68 8.54 2.52 -13.27
N GLY A 69 7.27 2.63 -12.86
CA GLY A 69 6.55 3.91 -12.84
C GLY A 69 6.01 4.31 -14.23
N VAL A 70 5.77 3.33 -15.11
CA VAL A 70 5.18 3.59 -16.42
C VAL A 70 3.66 3.50 -16.28
N GLU A 71 2.98 4.56 -16.70
CA GLU A 71 1.52 4.65 -16.68
C GLU A 71 0.87 3.42 -17.33
N GLU A 72 -0.24 2.95 -16.77
CA GLU A 72 -0.93 1.69 -17.10
C GLU A 72 -0.16 0.39 -16.80
N MET A 73 1.15 0.35 -17.04
CA MET A 73 1.98 -0.83 -16.73
C MET A 73 2.03 -1.10 -15.23
N GLU A 74 2.05 -0.05 -14.41
CA GLU A 74 1.95 -0.11 -12.95
C GLU A 74 0.77 -0.98 -12.45
N ILE A 75 -0.40 -0.84 -13.07
CA ILE A 75 -1.60 -1.60 -12.72
C ILE A 75 -1.49 -3.04 -13.21
N LEU A 76 -0.93 -3.23 -14.40
CA LEU A 76 -0.67 -4.56 -14.94
C LEU A 76 0.30 -5.34 -14.04
N GLU A 77 1.39 -4.72 -13.61
CA GLU A 77 2.40 -5.34 -12.75
C GLU A 77 1.83 -5.68 -11.37
N LEU A 78 1.01 -4.79 -10.79
CA LEU A 78 0.26 -5.09 -9.59
C LEU A 78 -0.66 -6.30 -9.80
N LYS A 79 -1.45 -6.32 -10.89
CA LYS A 79 -2.33 -7.44 -11.23
C LYS A 79 -1.57 -8.76 -11.35
N GLU A 80 -0.44 -8.77 -12.05
CA GLU A 80 0.40 -9.95 -12.24
C GLU A 80 0.95 -10.48 -10.91
N SER A 81 1.43 -9.60 -10.03
CA SER A 81 1.90 -9.99 -8.71
C SER A 81 0.77 -10.56 -7.83
N LEU A 82 -0.44 -9.97 -7.85
CA LEU A 82 -1.60 -10.53 -7.13
C LEU A 82 -1.98 -11.92 -7.67
N GLN A 83 -1.81 -12.15 -8.97
CA GLN A 83 -2.05 -13.45 -9.61
C GLN A 83 -0.92 -14.46 -9.39
N GLY A 84 0.16 -14.10 -8.70
CA GLY A 84 1.29 -14.99 -8.42
C GLY A 84 2.18 -15.27 -9.62
N LYS A 85 2.23 -14.36 -10.60
CA LYS A 85 3.03 -14.53 -11.83
C LYS A 85 4.49 -14.10 -11.67
N LYS A 86 4.87 -13.57 -10.50
CA LYS A 86 6.23 -13.11 -10.20
C LYS A 86 6.76 -13.82 -8.95
N ASP A 87 8.07 -14.01 -8.89
CA ASP A 87 8.77 -14.45 -7.69
C ASP A 87 8.86 -13.26 -6.72
N ASN A 88 8.07 -13.32 -5.64
CA ASN A 88 7.97 -12.19 -4.73
C ASN A 88 9.22 -12.09 -3.82
N TYR A 89 10.01 -13.16 -3.66
CA TYR A 89 11.29 -13.12 -2.96
C TYR A 89 12.37 -12.42 -3.79
N GLU A 90 12.43 -12.66 -5.10
CA GLU A 90 13.30 -11.92 -6.00
C GLU A 90 12.93 -10.44 -5.99
N VAL A 91 11.64 -10.13 -6.16
CA VAL A 91 11.12 -8.75 -6.09
C VAL A 91 11.46 -8.08 -4.76
N PHE A 92 11.31 -8.78 -3.63
CA PHE A 92 11.72 -8.29 -2.32
C PHE A 92 13.19 -7.83 -2.32
N ASN A 93 14.07 -8.69 -2.80
CA ASN A 93 15.51 -8.42 -2.82
C ASN A 93 15.86 -7.23 -3.72
N GLU A 94 15.10 -7.02 -4.79
CA GLU A 94 15.27 -5.88 -5.68
C GLU A 94 14.75 -4.58 -5.09
N ILE A 95 13.53 -4.56 -4.53
CA ILE A 95 12.88 -3.32 -4.09
C ILE A 95 13.37 -2.85 -2.73
N TRP A 96 13.85 -3.75 -1.87
CA TRP A 96 14.34 -3.39 -0.54
C TRP A 96 15.55 -2.45 -0.61
N PRO A 97 15.58 -1.35 0.16
CA PRO A 97 16.71 -0.43 0.15
C PRO A 97 18.01 -1.11 0.61
N LYS A 98 19.09 -0.96 -0.17
CA LYS A 98 20.40 -1.59 0.12
C LYS A 98 21.04 -1.12 1.42
N ASN A 99 20.71 0.10 1.85
CA ASN A 99 21.23 0.73 3.07
C ASN A 99 20.42 0.39 4.32
N ILE A 100 19.33 -0.37 4.21
CA ILE A 100 18.48 -0.78 5.32
C ILE A 100 18.67 -2.27 5.54
N VAL A 101 19.04 -2.66 6.76
CA VAL A 101 19.19 -4.07 7.13
C VAL A 101 17.84 -4.77 6.94
N LYS A 102 17.85 -5.90 6.24
CA LYS A 102 16.65 -6.72 6.05
C LYS A 102 16.23 -7.32 7.40
N PRO A 103 15.01 -7.06 7.86
CA PRO A 103 14.48 -7.71 9.06
C PRO A 103 14.43 -9.22 8.89
N LYS A 104 14.72 -9.99 9.93
CA LYS A 104 14.73 -11.46 9.89
C LYS A 104 13.33 -12.04 10.02
N GLU A 105 12.44 -11.28 10.64
CA GLU A 105 11.07 -11.61 10.99
C GLU A 105 10.09 -11.36 9.84
N ILE A 106 10.55 -10.73 8.75
CA ILE A 106 9.68 -10.43 7.62
C ILE A 106 9.26 -11.70 6.90
N ILE A 107 7.95 -11.85 6.75
CA ILE A 107 7.34 -12.94 6.00
C ILE A 107 6.95 -12.39 4.65
N ILE A 108 7.54 -12.90 3.58
CA ILE A 108 7.16 -12.54 2.21
C ILE A 108 6.01 -13.44 1.79
N TYR A 109 4.93 -12.83 1.30
CA TYR A 109 3.85 -13.57 0.64
C TYR A 109 4.31 -13.92 -0.78
N ASP A 110 4.45 -15.22 -1.06
CA ASP A 110 4.89 -15.70 -2.36
C ASP A 110 3.80 -16.52 -3.07
N GLY A 111 3.66 -16.31 -4.38
CA GLY A 111 2.59 -16.90 -5.18
C GLY A 111 1.28 -16.10 -5.20
N LYS A 112 0.21 -16.75 -5.66
CA LYS A 112 -1.09 -16.12 -5.89
C LYS A 112 -1.76 -15.76 -4.57
N ILE A 113 -2.22 -14.52 -4.45
CA ILE A 113 -2.94 -14.08 -3.26
C ILE A 113 -4.41 -14.53 -3.31
N GLU A 114 -4.91 -15.06 -2.21
CA GLU A 114 -6.31 -15.46 -2.07
C GLU A 114 -7.07 -14.45 -1.22
N ILE A 115 -7.74 -13.50 -1.88
CA ILE A 115 -8.49 -12.42 -1.24
C ILE A 115 -9.87 -12.28 -1.88
N ASP A 116 -10.85 -11.93 -1.04
CA ASP A 116 -12.20 -11.53 -1.48
C ASP A 116 -12.21 -10.07 -1.95
N ALA A 117 -11.31 -9.26 -1.39
CA ALA A 117 -11.24 -7.83 -1.67
C ALA A 117 -9.83 -7.22 -1.54
N LEU A 118 -9.57 -6.17 -2.30
CA LEU A 118 -8.43 -5.28 -2.15
C LEU A 118 -8.90 -3.97 -1.49
N VAL A 119 -8.25 -3.57 -0.40
CA VAL A 119 -8.52 -2.33 0.32
C VAL A 119 -7.41 -1.32 0.03
N THR A 120 -7.77 -0.07 -0.28
CA THR A 120 -6.79 0.98 -0.59
C THR A 120 -6.89 2.18 0.36
N GLY A 121 -5.82 2.96 0.42
CA GLY A 121 -5.78 4.26 1.10
C GLY A 121 -6.26 5.43 0.24
N ALA A 122 -6.93 5.20 -0.90
CA ALA A 122 -7.32 6.27 -1.82
C ALA A 122 -8.30 7.26 -1.15
N LEU A 123 -7.90 8.54 -1.10
CA LEU A 123 -8.65 9.59 -0.39
C LEU A 123 -9.53 10.43 -1.34
N ARG A 124 -8.96 10.94 -2.44
CA ARG A 124 -9.63 11.88 -3.37
C ARG A 124 -9.28 11.75 -4.86
N SER A 125 -8.27 10.95 -5.23
CA SER A 125 -7.89 10.78 -6.64
C SER A 125 -8.82 9.79 -7.36
N ASP A 126 -9.69 10.30 -8.24
CA ASP A 126 -10.57 9.48 -9.09
C ASP A 126 -9.75 8.62 -10.04
N TYR A 127 -8.60 9.15 -10.45
CA TYR A 127 -7.63 8.49 -11.32
C TYR A 127 -7.09 7.19 -10.69
N GLN A 128 -6.69 7.24 -9.40
CA GLN A 128 -6.22 6.06 -8.67
C GLN A 128 -7.35 5.06 -8.43
N LYS A 129 -8.49 5.55 -7.94
CA LYS A 129 -9.63 4.72 -7.57
C LYS A 129 -10.16 3.93 -8.77
N THR A 130 -10.43 4.61 -9.89
CA THR A 130 -11.00 3.99 -11.10
C THR A 130 -10.12 2.86 -11.62
N ARG A 131 -8.80 3.07 -11.70
CA ARG A 131 -7.87 2.05 -12.20
C ARG A 131 -7.78 0.81 -11.33
N ILE A 132 -7.74 1.00 -10.01
CA ILE A 132 -7.72 -0.12 -9.07
C ILE A 132 -9.05 -0.86 -9.12
N GLU A 133 -10.19 -0.16 -9.20
CA GLU A 133 -11.51 -0.77 -9.33
C GLU A 133 -11.64 -1.61 -10.60
N MET A 134 -11.21 -1.09 -11.75
CA MET A 134 -11.19 -1.83 -13.01
C MET A 134 -10.32 -3.09 -12.93
N MET A 135 -9.10 -2.97 -12.37
CA MET A 135 -8.20 -4.11 -12.19
C MET A 135 -8.79 -5.16 -11.25
N CYS A 136 -9.42 -4.74 -10.15
CA CYS A 136 -10.08 -5.64 -9.21
C CYS A 136 -11.24 -6.39 -9.87
N GLU A 137 -12.06 -5.71 -10.67
CA GLU A 137 -13.14 -6.32 -11.45
C GLU A 137 -12.60 -7.38 -12.43
N GLU A 138 -11.52 -7.07 -13.15
CA GLU A 138 -10.87 -8.02 -14.09
C GLU A 138 -10.40 -9.32 -13.41
N ILE A 139 -9.99 -9.27 -12.15
CA ILE A 139 -9.51 -10.45 -11.40
C ILE A 139 -10.57 -11.06 -10.48
N GLY A 140 -11.80 -10.53 -10.47
CA GLY A 140 -12.91 -11.05 -9.66
C GLY A 140 -12.79 -10.74 -8.16
N VAL A 141 -12.11 -9.66 -7.79
CA VAL A 141 -11.88 -9.20 -6.41
C VAL A 141 -12.65 -7.91 -6.17
N LYS A 142 -13.22 -7.72 -4.98
CA LYS A 142 -13.90 -6.45 -4.65
C LYS A 142 -12.89 -5.34 -4.36
N SER A 143 -13.20 -4.10 -4.71
CA SER A 143 -12.38 -2.94 -4.32
C SER A 143 -13.05 -2.15 -3.19
N PHE A 144 -12.29 -1.82 -2.13
CA PHE A 144 -12.74 -0.95 -1.05
C PHE A 144 -11.80 0.23 -0.85
N SER A 145 -12.37 1.43 -0.76
CA SER A 145 -11.63 2.67 -0.47
C SER A 145 -12.30 3.41 0.70
N PRO A 146 -12.05 3.01 1.96
CA PRO A 146 -12.79 3.47 3.13
C PRO A 146 -12.58 4.96 3.48
N LEU A 147 -11.59 5.59 2.85
CA LEU A 147 -11.25 7.00 3.04
C LEU A 147 -11.85 7.89 1.95
N TRP A 148 -12.41 7.30 0.91
CA TRP A 148 -12.89 8.00 -0.27
C TRP A 148 -13.89 9.13 0.08
N HIS A 149 -13.62 10.33 -0.42
CA HIS A 149 -14.39 11.56 -0.16
C HIS A 149 -14.51 12.01 1.31
N LYS A 150 -13.73 11.46 2.25
CA LYS A 150 -13.69 12.02 3.61
C LYS A 150 -13.14 13.45 3.61
N LYS A 151 -13.68 14.30 4.50
CA LYS A 151 -13.18 15.67 4.68
C LYS A 151 -11.80 15.60 5.34
N SER A 152 -10.79 16.27 4.76
CA SER A 152 -9.39 16.14 5.17
C SER A 152 -9.17 16.44 6.66
N LEU A 153 -9.77 17.52 7.17
CA LEU A 153 -9.64 17.89 8.58
C LEU A 153 -10.24 16.82 9.52
N SER A 154 -11.42 16.28 9.18
CA SER A 154 -12.05 15.23 9.99
C SER A 154 -11.25 13.93 9.95
N HIS A 155 -10.64 13.61 8.80
CA HIS A 155 -9.80 12.43 8.64
C HIS A 155 -8.54 12.54 9.51
N MET A 156 -7.82 13.66 9.43
CA MET A 156 -6.66 13.91 10.29
C MET A 156 -7.00 13.87 11.78
N LYS A 157 -8.11 14.49 12.20
CA LYS A 157 -8.60 14.39 13.58
C LYS A 157 -8.91 12.95 13.98
N SER A 158 -9.51 12.17 13.08
CA SER A 158 -9.83 10.76 13.35
C SER A 158 -8.55 9.94 13.53
N ILE A 159 -7.52 10.15 12.69
CA ILE A 159 -6.24 9.46 12.83
C ILE A 159 -5.66 9.71 14.24
N LEU A 160 -5.61 10.98 14.68
CA LEU A 160 -5.09 11.33 16.01
C LEU A 160 -5.97 10.78 17.15
N ASN A 161 -7.30 10.92 17.03
CA ASN A 161 -8.23 10.44 18.05
C ASN A 161 -8.20 8.92 18.24
N HIS A 162 -7.86 8.17 17.18
CA HIS A 162 -7.69 6.72 17.24
C HIS A 162 -6.27 6.29 17.69
N GLY A 163 -5.43 7.24 18.11
CA GLY A 163 -4.13 6.95 18.72
C GLY A 163 -3.00 6.66 17.74
N PHE A 164 -3.16 7.01 16.46
CA PHE A 164 -2.07 6.86 15.49
C PHE A 164 -1.00 7.93 15.69
N GLU A 165 0.25 7.49 15.72
CA GLU A 165 1.41 8.37 15.58
C GLU A 165 1.78 8.52 14.10
N ILE A 166 1.96 9.76 13.66
CA ILE A 166 2.32 10.09 12.27
C ILE A 166 3.61 10.89 12.29
N LYS A 167 4.54 10.54 11.40
CA LYS A 167 5.74 11.33 11.13
C LYS A 167 5.73 11.82 9.70
N PHE A 168 6.12 13.08 9.51
CA PHE A 168 6.42 13.60 8.18
C PHE A 168 7.77 13.05 7.73
N ILE A 169 7.81 12.54 6.51
CA ILE A 169 9.03 11.96 5.90
C ILE A 169 9.47 12.71 4.64
N SER A 170 8.58 13.52 4.08
CA SER A 170 8.80 14.31 2.87
C SER A 170 7.73 15.39 2.76
N VAL A 171 8.12 16.58 2.30
CA VAL A 171 7.22 17.67 1.93
C VAL A 171 7.55 18.14 0.52
N SER A 172 6.52 18.50 -0.25
CA SER A 172 6.66 19.04 -1.61
C SER A 172 5.50 20.00 -1.88
N CYS A 173 5.47 21.10 -1.13
CA CYS A 173 4.45 22.12 -1.23
C CYS A 173 5.05 23.47 -0.81
N GLU A 174 4.74 24.52 -1.55
CA GLU A 174 5.12 25.87 -1.18
C GLU A 174 4.56 26.22 0.21
N GLY A 175 5.41 26.80 1.07
CA GLY A 175 5.08 27.11 2.47
C GLY A 175 5.47 26.04 3.49
N LEU A 176 5.87 24.83 3.04
CA LEU A 176 6.49 23.82 3.90
C LEU A 176 7.98 23.71 3.57
N ASP A 177 8.83 23.92 4.58
CA ASP A 177 10.29 23.87 4.45
C ASP A 177 10.90 22.68 5.21
N ALA A 178 12.23 22.66 5.33
CA ALA A 178 12.99 21.59 5.97
C ALA A 178 12.76 21.46 7.49
N SER A 179 11.98 22.35 8.12
CA SER A 179 11.65 22.26 9.54
C SER A 179 10.51 21.26 9.85
N TRP A 180 9.81 20.77 8.83
CA TRP A 180 8.68 19.84 8.93
C TRP A 180 9.08 18.37 8.93
#